data_AF-G5SGU2-F1
#
_entry.id   AF-G5SGU2-F1
#
_cell.length_a   1.000
_cell.length_b   1.000
_cell.length_c   1.000
_cell.angle_alpha   90.00
_cell.angle_beta   90.00
_cell.angle_gamma   90.00
#
_symmetry.space_group_name_H-M   'P 1'
#
loop_
_entity.id
_entity.type
_entity.pdbx_description
1 polymer ?
#
loop_
_entity_poly.entity_id
_entity_poly.type
_entity_poly.pdbx_seq_one_letter_code
_entity_poly.pdbx_strand_id
1 'polypeptide(L)'
;MHIGAIRNNNTRMFRLLGPDTGFDSIGDNNISWALSRLLDSMDVTNELPKTILYCLNPRDNEVLATMIGNFQGPGIAGKVQFGSGWWFNDQKDGMLRQLEQLSQMGLLSQFVGMLTDSRSFLSYTRHEYFRRILCNLLGQWAQDGEIPDDEAMLSRMVQDICFNNAQRYFTIK
;
A
#
# COMPACT_ATOMS: atom_id res chain seq x y z
N MET A 1 -1.02 2.19 9.13
CA MET A 1 -2.42 2.38 9.56
C MET A 1 -3.34 1.71 8.56
N HIS A 2 -4.17 0.76 9.01
CA HIS A 2 -5.15 0.04 8.18
C HIS A 2 -6.56 0.60 8.45
N ILE A 3 -7.19 1.20 7.45
CA ILE A 3 -8.36 2.07 7.62
C ILE A 3 -9.54 1.58 6.77
N GLY A 4 -10.75 1.58 7.34
CA GLY A 4 -11.99 1.43 6.57
C GLY A 4 -12.68 0.06 6.62
N ALA A 5 -12.37 -0.80 7.58
CA ALA A 5 -13.14 -2.04 7.82
C ALA A 5 -14.46 -1.75 8.54
N ILE A 6 -15.57 -2.34 8.07
CA ILE A 6 -16.80 -2.50 8.83
C ILE A 6 -16.91 -3.96 9.26
N ARG A 7 -16.90 -4.21 10.58
CA ARG A 7 -16.67 -5.54 11.15
C ARG A 7 -17.91 -6.11 11.83
N ASN A 8 -17.96 -7.43 11.96
CA ASN A 8 -18.98 -8.19 12.68
C ASN A 8 -20.42 -7.92 12.17
N ASN A 9 -20.58 -7.79 10.85
CA ASN A 9 -21.85 -7.39 10.23
C ASN A 9 -22.99 -8.40 10.46
N ASN A 10 -22.66 -9.67 10.70
CA ASN A 10 -23.63 -10.74 10.93
C ASN A 10 -23.73 -11.10 12.42
N THR A 11 -24.64 -10.46 13.15
CA THR A 11 -24.82 -10.67 14.59
C THR A 11 -25.12 -12.12 14.97
N ARG A 12 -25.92 -12.83 14.15
CA ARG A 12 -26.25 -14.24 14.41
C ARG A 12 -24.99 -15.09 14.38
N MET A 13 -24.14 -14.91 13.37
CA MET A 13 -22.90 -15.67 13.23
C MET A 13 -21.83 -15.22 14.23
N PHE A 14 -21.75 -13.92 14.54
CA PHE A 14 -20.85 -13.39 15.56
C PHE A 14 -21.09 -14.05 16.93
N ARG A 15 -22.35 -14.25 17.33
CA ARG A 15 -22.69 -14.95 18.58
C ARG A 15 -22.21 -16.41 18.61
N LEU A 16 -22.11 -17.06 17.45
CA LEU A 16 -21.71 -18.48 17.36
C LEU A 16 -20.20 -18.65 17.17
N LEU A 17 -19.56 -17.78 16.40
CA LEU A 17 -18.19 -17.96 15.91
C LEU A 17 -17.21 -16.91 16.44
N GLY A 18 -17.68 -15.76 16.93
CA GLY A 18 -16.84 -14.63 17.30
C GLY A 18 -16.29 -13.84 16.10
N PRO A 19 -15.28 -12.97 16.32
CA PRO A 19 -14.69 -12.11 15.29
C PRO A 19 -13.80 -12.86 14.30
N ASP A 20 -13.39 -12.19 13.21
CA ASP A 20 -12.42 -12.68 12.22
C ASP A 20 -12.81 -14.01 11.53
N THR A 21 -14.11 -14.21 11.35
CA THR A 21 -14.72 -15.44 10.81
C THR A 21 -15.38 -15.24 9.44
N GLY A 22 -14.99 -14.17 8.72
CA GLY A 22 -15.45 -13.90 7.35
C GLY A 22 -16.72 -13.05 7.23
N PHE A 23 -17.15 -12.38 8.31
CA PHE A 23 -18.33 -11.50 8.34
C PHE A 23 -17.98 -10.01 8.41
N ASP A 24 -16.79 -9.67 7.92
CA ASP A 24 -16.26 -8.31 7.82
C ASP A 24 -16.25 -7.86 6.35
N SER A 25 -16.38 -6.57 6.09
CA SER A 25 -16.43 -6.03 4.73
C SER A 25 -15.84 -4.62 4.65
N ILE A 26 -15.90 -4.05 3.44
CA ILE A 26 -15.47 -2.68 3.14
C ILE A 26 -16.47 -1.67 3.74
N GLY A 27 -16.00 -0.76 4.57
CA GLY A 27 -16.73 0.42 5.05
C GLY A 27 -16.43 1.66 4.19
N ASP A 28 -17.08 2.78 4.49
CA ASP A 28 -17.16 3.92 3.57
C ASP A 28 -17.31 5.29 4.25
N ASN A 29 -16.74 5.46 5.45
CA ASN A 29 -16.68 6.78 6.08
C ASN A 29 -15.78 7.74 5.28
N ASN A 30 -16.07 9.04 5.34
CA ASN A 30 -15.16 10.06 4.83
C ASN A 30 -13.94 10.16 5.76
N ILE A 31 -12.73 9.93 5.26
CA ILE A 31 -11.53 9.81 6.11
C ILE A 31 -10.54 10.97 6.01
N SER A 32 -10.59 11.78 4.94
CA SER A 32 -9.51 12.72 4.59
C SER A 32 -9.22 13.75 5.69
N TRP A 33 -10.26 14.39 6.24
CA TRP A 33 -10.11 15.43 7.27
C TRP A 33 -9.49 14.87 8.55
N ALA A 34 -10.05 13.77 9.08
CA ALA A 34 -9.57 13.15 10.31
C ALA A 34 -8.14 12.60 10.14
N LEU A 35 -7.85 11.99 9.00
CA LEU A 35 -6.52 11.48 8.67
C LEU A 35 -5.49 12.61 8.58
N SER A 36 -5.82 13.72 7.89
CA SER A 36 -4.95 14.89 7.82
C SER A 36 -4.64 15.44 9.21
N ARG A 37 -5.67 15.68 10.04
CA ARG A 37 -5.46 16.24 11.38
C ARG A 37 -4.68 15.31 12.30
N LEU A 38 -4.86 14.00 12.19
CA LEU A 38 -4.09 13.02 12.98
C LEU A 38 -2.60 13.05 12.61
N LEU A 39 -2.28 13.04 11.32
CA LEU A 39 -0.89 13.10 10.86
C LEU A 39 -0.25 14.46 11.21
N ASP A 40 -0.96 15.55 10.97
CA ASP A 40 -0.53 16.92 11.28
C ASP A 40 -0.30 17.14 12.78
N SER A 41 -1.10 16.53 13.65
CA SER A 41 -0.91 16.63 15.10
C SER A 41 0.42 16.03 15.58
N MET A 42 1.01 15.09 14.84
CA MET A 42 2.34 14.54 15.11
C MET A 42 3.43 15.33 14.38
N ASP A 43 3.14 15.80 13.16
CA ASP A 43 4.11 16.47 12.32
C ASP A 43 4.37 17.93 12.75
N VAL A 44 3.41 18.59 13.42
CA VAL A 44 3.56 19.96 13.95
C VAL A 44 4.71 20.09 14.96
N THR A 45 5.04 19.01 15.67
CA THR A 45 6.21 18.92 16.56
C THR A 45 7.39 18.18 15.92
N ASN A 46 7.30 17.86 14.62
CA ASN A 46 8.26 17.05 13.86
C ASN A 46 8.47 15.64 14.45
N GLU A 47 7.42 15.06 15.02
CA GLU A 47 7.42 13.74 15.68
C GLU A 47 6.70 12.66 14.85
N LEU A 48 6.22 12.98 13.65
CA LEU A 48 5.59 12.00 12.77
C LEU A 48 6.60 10.91 12.36
N PRO A 49 6.36 9.62 12.65
CA PRO A 49 7.28 8.54 12.30
C PRO A 49 7.16 8.13 10.83
N LYS A 50 8.03 7.21 10.42
CA LYS A 50 7.82 6.37 9.22
C LYS A 50 6.40 5.78 9.27
N THR A 51 5.59 6.09 8.27
CA THR A 51 4.16 5.76 8.26
C THR A 51 3.76 5.11 6.95
N ILE A 52 3.04 3.99 7.01
CA ILE A 52 2.42 3.37 5.83
C ILE A 52 0.89 3.45 5.99
N LEU A 53 0.20 3.99 5.00
CA LEU A 53 -1.26 4.14 4.98
C LEU A 53 -1.89 3.08 4.08
N TYR A 54 -2.96 2.45 4.55
CA TYR A 54 -3.76 1.48 3.79
C TYR A 54 -5.24 1.83 3.92
N CYS A 55 -5.95 1.86 2.80
CA CYS A 55 -7.40 1.99 2.73
C CYS A 55 -8.03 0.65 2.31
N LEU A 56 -9.13 0.26 2.96
CA LEU A 56 -9.88 -0.95 2.58
C LEU A 56 -10.85 -0.65 1.43
N ASN A 57 -11.35 0.57 1.35
CA ASN A 57 -12.21 1.02 0.27
C ASN A 57 -11.36 1.65 -0.83
N PRO A 58 -11.30 1.06 -2.03
CA PRO A 58 -10.40 1.55 -3.09
C PRO A 58 -10.87 2.86 -3.72
N ARG A 59 -12.03 3.42 -3.31
CA ARG A 59 -12.40 4.81 -3.65
C ARG A 59 -11.46 5.85 -3.01
N ASP A 60 -10.75 5.46 -1.96
CA ASP A 60 -9.86 6.32 -1.20
C ASP A 60 -8.39 6.14 -1.66
N ASN A 61 -8.14 5.46 -2.77
CA ASN A 61 -6.79 5.26 -3.30
C ASN A 61 -6.11 6.62 -3.57
N GLU A 62 -6.78 7.50 -4.30
CA GLU A 62 -6.29 8.84 -4.66
C GLU A 62 -6.18 9.73 -3.43
N VAL A 63 -7.11 9.57 -2.47
CA VAL A 63 -7.07 10.28 -1.19
C VAL A 63 -5.79 9.94 -0.44
N LEU A 64 -5.42 8.66 -0.32
CA LEU A 64 -4.19 8.25 0.36
C LEU A 64 -2.94 8.58 -0.46
N ALA A 65 -2.95 8.31 -1.76
CA ALA A 65 -1.81 8.55 -2.65
C ALA A 65 -1.39 10.04 -2.67
N THR A 66 -2.35 10.96 -2.53
CA THR A 66 -2.06 12.39 -2.38
C THR A 66 -1.78 12.79 -0.92
N MET A 67 -2.44 12.16 0.07
CA MET A 67 -2.21 12.44 1.50
C MET A 67 -0.75 12.25 1.92
N ILE A 68 -0.08 11.21 1.40
CA ILE A 68 1.32 10.95 1.76
C ILE A 68 2.27 12.07 1.33
N GLY A 69 1.92 12.84 0.29
CA GLY A 69 2.74 13.95 -0.20
C GLY A 69 2.84 15.11 0.77
N ASN A 70 1.82 15.30 1.62
CA ASN A 70 1.77 16.39 2.59
C ASN A 70 2.80 16.25 3.73
N PHE A 71 3.30 15.03 3.98
CA PHE A 71 4.04 14.71 5.21
C PHE A 71 5.36 13.97 4.95
N GLN A 72 5.96 14.17 3.77
CA GLN A 72 7.31 13.65 3.50
C GLN A 72 8.37 14.36 4.35
N GLY A 73 9.56 13.76 4.49
CA GLY A 73 10.64 14.35 5.27
C GLY A 73 12.03 14.04 4.69
N PRO A 74 13.07 14.80 5.11
CA PRO A 74 14.42 14.64 4.61
C PRO A 74 15.11 13.36 5.12
N GLY A 75 16.17 12.93 4.43
CA GLY A 75 17.05 11.85 4.90
C GLY A 75 16.48 10.42 4.77
N ILE A 76 15.28 10.27 4.21
CA ILE A 76 14.63 8.98 3.97
C ILE A 76 13.88 8.97 2.64
N ALA A 77 14.01 7.87 1.89
CA ALA A 77 13.26 7.66 0.65
C ALA A 77 11.81 7.27 0.97
N GLY A 78 10.86 8.19 0.72
CA GLY A 78 9.44 8.00 0.96
C GLY A 78 9.11 7.75 2.43
N LYS A 79 9.27 8.77 3.30
CA LYS A 79 8.96 8.71 4.75
C LYS A 79 7.55 8.17 5.00
N VAL A 80 6.59 8.68 4.23
CA VAL A 80 5.18 8.25 4.28
C VAL A 80 4.84 7.51 3.00
N GLN A 81 4.31 6.29 3.15
CA GLN A 81 4.05 5.35 2.07
C GLN A 81 2.55 5.11 1.92
N PHE A 82 2.08 4.98 0.67
CA PHE A 82 0.80 4.38 0.38
C PHE A 82 1.03 2.89 0.13
N GLY A 83 0.49 2.05 1.02
CA GLY A 83 0.73 0.62 1.04
C GLY A 83 0.07 -0.14 -0.11
N SER A 84 0.48 -1.40 -0.31
CA SER A 84 -0.09 -2.27 -1.33
C SER A 84 -1.60 -2.50 -1.15
N GLY A 85 -2.26 -2.99 -2.21
CA GLY A 85 -3.68 -3.34 -2.17
C GLY A 85 -3.99 -4.26 -0.99
N TRP A 86 -4.80 -3.78 -0.04
CA TRP A 86 -5.03 -4.47 1.24
C TRP A 86 -6.27 -5.34 1.22
N TRP A 87 -6.15 -6.57 1.75
CA TRP A 87 -7.22 -7.51 2.03
C TRP A 87 -8.09 -7.81 0.80
N PHE A 88 -9.30 -7.25 0.69
CA PHE A 88 -10.18 -7.42 -0.47
C PHE A 88 -9.55 -6.89 -1.78
N ASN A 89 -8.60 -5.97 -1.64
CA ASN A 89 -7.88 -5.36 -2.75
C ASN A 89 -6.56 -6.08 -3.07
N ASP A 90 -6.16 -7.12 -2.31
CA ASP A 90 -4.98 -7.95 -2.61
C ASP A 90 -5.30 -9.01 -3.67
N GLN A 91 -5.56 -8.50 -4.88
CA GLN A 91 -5.83 -9.23 -6.11
C GLN A 91 -5.47 -8.33 -7.31
N LYS A 92 -5.45 -8.87 -8.53
CA LYS A 92 -4.92 -8.16 -9.71
C LYS A 92 -5.49 -6.76 -9.95
N ASP A 93 -6.82 -6.58 -9.98
CA ASP A 93 -7.46 -5.27 -10.18
C ASP A 93 -7.09 -4.29 -9.06
N GLY A 94 -7.21 -4.74 -7.80
CA GLY A 94 -6.93 -3.89 -6.66
C GLY A 94 -5.46 -3.44 -6.60
N MET A 95 -4.53 -4.37 -6.87
CA MET A 95 -3.10 -4.06 -6.95
C MET A 95 -2.77 -3.14 -8.12
N LEU A 96 -3.32 -3.38 -9.32
CA LEU A 96 -3.08 -2.50 -10.47
C LEU A 96 -3.59 -1.08 -10.20
N ARG A 97 -4.79 -0.94 -9.64
CA ARG A 97 -5.35 0.37 -9.27
C ARG A 97 -4.52 1.08 -8.20
N GLN A 98 -4.04 0.36 -7.18
CA GLN A 98 -3.19 0.92 -6.15
C GLN A 98 -1.83 1.36 -6.71
N LEU A 99 -1.19 0.51 -7.52
CA LEU A 99 0.08 0.82 -8.19
C LEU A 99 -0.05 2.01 -9.13
N GLU A 100 -1.14 2.10 -9.88
CA GLU A 100 -1.44 3.25 -10.75
C GLU A 100 -1.49 4.55 -9.94
N GLN A 101 -2.29 4.60 -8.87
CA GLN A 101 -2.42 5.84 -8.08
C GLN A 101 -1.11 6.23 -7.38
N LEU A 102 -0.35 5.25 -6.88
CA LEU A 102 0.98 5.52 -6.31
C LEU A 102 1.96 6.04 -7.38
N SER A 103 1.86 5.56 -8.62
CA SER A 103 2.74 5.97 -9.72
C SER A 103 2.42 7.38 -10.21
N GLN A 104 1.14 7.71 -10.31
CA GLN A 104 0.69 9.04 -10.76
C GLN A 104 0.92 10.14 -9.72
N MET A 105 0.74 9.83 -8.43
CA MET A 105 0.71 10.83 -7.36
C MET A 105 1.91 10.77 -6.40
N GLY A 106 2.79 9.78 -6.57
CA GLY A 106 3.94 9.52 -5.71
C GLY A 106 5.15 9.02 -6.49
N LEU A 107 6.00 8.24 -5.84
CA LEU A 107 7.23 7.69 -6.43
C LEU A 107 7.23 6.17 -6.29
N LEU A 108 6.79 5.46 -7.35
CA LEU A 108 6.77 4.00 -7.36
C LEU A 108 8.15 3.38 -7.07
N SER A 109 9.24 4.04 -7.48
CA SER A 109 10.61 3.56 -7.24
C SER A 109 10.99 3.47 -5.75
N GLN A 110 10.30 4.20 -4.88
CA GLN A 110 10.49 4.19 -3.43
C GLN A 110 9.48 3.32 -2.69
N PHE A 111 8.61 2.62 -3.41
CA PHE A 111 7.55 1.81 -2.81
C PHE A 111 8.16 0.64 -2.01
N VAL A 112 7.71 0.49 -0.76
CA VAL A 112 8.16 -0.60 0.13
C VAL A 112 7.66 -1.99 -0.29
N GLY A 113 6.71 -2.06 -1.23
CA GLY A 113 6.31 -3.32 -1.85
C GLY A 113 5.27 -4.11 -1.07
N MET A 114 5.34 -5.43 -1.22
CA MET A 114 4.30 -6.37 -0.85
C MET A 114 4.44 -6.93 0.58
N LEU A 115 3.32 -7.26 1.20
CA LEU A 115 3.21 -8.10 2.40
C LEU A 115 2.07 -9.10 2.23
N THR A 116 2.09 -10.24 2.95
CA THR A 116 1.04 -11.26 2.78
C THR A 116 -0.25 -10.97 3.54
N ASP A 117 -0.17 -10.21 4.64
CA ASP A 117 -1.26 -9.99 5.62
C ASP A 117 -2.07 -11.27 5.93
N SER A 118 -1.35 -12.37 6.12
CA SER A 118 -1.95 -13.70 6.19
C SER A 118 -1.51 -14.48 7.41
N ARG A 119 -2.42 -15.32 7.88
CA ARG A 119 -2.16 -16.34 8.91
C ARG A 119 -1.72 -17.70 8.34
N SER A 120 -1.59 -17.83 7.02
CA SER A 120 -1.23 -19.09 6.35
C SER A 120 0.24 -19.10 5.91
N PHE A 121 0.96 -20.18 6.23
CA PHE A 121 2.32 -20.41 5.71
C PHE A 121 2.38 -20.56 4.19
N LEU A 122 1.26 -20.88 3.54
CA LEU A 122 1.18 -21.01 2.08
C LEU A 122 0.98 -19.65 1.38
N SER A 123 0.90 -18.55 2.13
CA SER A 123 0.57 -17.23 1.58
C SER A 123 1.71 -16.56 0.80
N TYR A 124 2.93 -17.10 0.83
CA TYR A 124 4.08 -16.48 0.14
C TYR A 124 3.92 -16.42 -1.39
N THR A 125 3.04 -17.23 -1.98
CA THR A 125 2.67 -17.12 -3.40
C THR A 125 1.95 -15.80 -3.73
N ARG A 126 1.43 -15.07 -2.73
CA ARG A 126 0.96 -13.67 -2.91
C ARG A 126 2.09 -12.75 -3.36
N HIS A 127 3.32 -12.96 -2.87
CA HIS A 127 4.48 -12.21 -3.37
C HIS A 127 4.80 -12.54 -4.82
N GLU A 128 4.69 -13.82 -5.22
CA GLU A 128 4.86 -14.18 -6.63
C GLU A 128 3.81 -13.48 -7.51
N TYR A 129 2.55 -13.49 -7.06
CA TYR A 129 1.45 -12.87 -7.77
C TYR A 129 1.66 -11.35 -7.94
N PHE A 130 2.00 -10.64 -6.86
CA PHE A 130 2.38 -9.23 -6.89
C PHE A 130 3.54 -8.95 -7.85
N ARG A 131 4.62 -9.75 -7.77
CA ARG A 131 5.82 -9.56 -8.61
C ARG A 131 5.50 -9.71 -10.10
N ARG A 132 4.67 -10.69 -10.47
CA ARG A 132 4.24 -10.87 -11.86
C ARG A 132 3.43 -9.67 -12.36
N ILE A 133 2.53 -9.14 -11.53
CA ILE A 133 1.74 -7.94 -11.88
C ILE A 133 2.65 -6.73 -12.05
N LEU A 134 3.57 -6.48 -11.11
CA LEU A 134 4.51 -5.36 -11.17
C LEU A 134 5.42 -5.45 -12.40
N CYS A 135 6.04 -6.61 -12.65
CA CYS A 135 6.94 -6.77 -13.80
C CYS A 135 6.19 -6.63 -15.14
N ASN A 136 4.94 -7.11 -15.23
CA ASN A 136 4.12 -6.91 -16.41
C ASN A 136 3.75 -5.43 -16.60
N LEU A 137 3.42 -4.71 -15.53
CA LEU A 137 3.10 -3.29 -15.58
C LEU A 137 4.29 -2.47 -16.12
N LEU A 138 5.46 -2.65 -15.52
CA LEU A 138 6.69 -1.97 -15.95
C LEU A 138 7.10 -2.38 -17.37
N GLY A 139 7.00 -3.67 -17.70
CA GLY A 139 7.31 -4.18 -19.03
C GLY A 139 6.39 -3.60 -20.11
N GLN A 140 5.10 -3.44 -19.80
CA GLN A 140 4.14 -2.82 -20.72
C GLN A 140 4.48 -1.34 -20.95
N TRP A 141 4.74 -0.57 -19.89
CA TRP A 141 5.15 0.83 -20.02
C TRP A 141 6.45 0.99 -20.84
N ALA A 142 7.42 0.08 -20.68
CA ALA A 142 8.65 0.10 -21.47
C ALA A 142 8.37 -0.22 -22.95
N GLN A 143 7.57 -1.26 -23.22
CA GLN A 143 7.21 -1.67 -24.58
C GLN A 143 6.43 -0.58 -25.33
N ASP A 144 5.54 0.14 -24.63
CA ASP A 144 4.71 1.20 -25.20
C ASP A 144 5.47 2.55 -25.31
N GLY A 145 6.71 2.61 -24.82
CA GLY A 145 7.55 3.81 -24.87
C GLY A 145 7.20 4.89 -23.84
N GLU A 146 6.47 4.53 -22.79
CA GLU A 146 6.08 5.42 -21.70
C GLU A 146 7.22 5.63 -20.69
N ILE A 147 8.08 4.61 -20.55
CA ILE A 147 9.33 4.68 -19.77
C ILE A 147 10.50 4.13 -20.61
N PRO A 148 11.77 4.49 -20.28
CA PRO A 148 12.92 3.94 -20.98
C PRO A 148 13.03 2.42 -20.82
N ASP A 149 13.24 1.71 -21.93
CA ASP A 149 13.61 0.30 -21.96
C ASP A 149 15.11 0.13 -21.62
N ASP A 150 15.47 0.48 -20.38
CA ASP A 150 16.81 0.36 -19.83
C ASP A 150 16.82 -0.74 -18.75
N GLU A 151 17.43 -1.88 -19.07
CA GLU A 151 17.49 -3.03 -18.17
C GLU A 151 18.16 -2.71 -16.83
N ALA A 152 19.20 -1.87 -16.82
CA ALA A 152 19.90 -1.52 -15.59
C ALA A 152 19.01 -0.71 -14.64
N MET A 153 18.24 0.24 -15.18
CA MET A 153 17.28 1.03 -14.40
C MET A 153 16.09 0.18 -13.94
N LEU A 154 15.47 -0.57 -14.85
CA LEU A 154 14.25 -1.35 -14.57
C LEU A 154 14.53 -2.51 -13.62
N SER A 155 15.61 -3.27 -13.84
CA SER A 155 15.99 -4.37 -12.94
C SER A 155 16.29 -3.88 -11.53
N ARG A 156 16.93 -2.70 -11.41
CA ARG A 156 17.19 -2.07 -10.11
C ARG A 156 15.88 -1.71 -9.40
N MET A 157 14.95 -1.07 -10.11
CA MET A 157 13.66 -0.69 -9.57
C MET A 157 12.85 -1.91 -9.11
N VAL A 158 12.83 -2.98 -9.92
CA VAL A 158 12.17 -4.25 -9.56
C VAL A 158 12.77 -4.83 -8.28
N GLN A 159 14.09 -4.95 -8.18
CA GLN A 159 14.76 -5.47 -6.97
C GLN A 159 14.49 -4.62 -5.73
N ASP A 160 14.48 -3.30 -5.90
CA ASP A 160 14.20 -2.36 -4.82
C ASP A 160 12.76 -2.54 -4.29
N ILE A 161 11.75 -2.56 -5.16
CA ILE A 161 10.34 -2.77 -4.76
C ILE A 161 10.12 -4.19 -4.21
N CYS A 162 10.82 -5.20 -4.73
CA CYS A 162 10.65 -6.59 -4.30
C CYS A 162 11.23 -6.88 -2.92
N PHE A 163 12.21 -6.09 -2.46
CA PHE A 163 12.90 -6.36 -1.19
C PHE A 163 13.64 -5.16 -0.61
N ASN A 164 14.53 -4.52 -1.38
CA ASN A 164 15.54 -3.65 -0.77
C ASN A 164 14.94 -2.38 -0.14
N ASN A 165 13.84 -1.86 -0.71
CA ASN A 165 13.12 -0.71 -0.15
C ASN A 165 12.58 -1.04 1.23
N ALA A 166 11.86 -2.16 1.39
CA ALA A 166 11.37 -2.61 2.69
C ALA A 166 12.54 -2.79 3.68
N GLN A 167 13.60 -3.48 3.27
CA GLN A 167 14.77 -3.71 4.13
C GLN A 167 15.35 -2.38 4.67
N ARG A 168 15.57 -1.40 3.79
CA ARG A 168 16.06 -0.07 4.18
C ARG A 168 15.04 0.69 5.04
N TYR A 169 13.76 0.65 4.66
CA TYR A 169 12.70 1.40 5.32
C TYR A 169 12.45 0.92 6.75
N PHE A 170 12.48 -0.38 7.00
CA PHE A 170 12.28 -0.95 8.34
C PHE A 170 13.54 -0.96 9.22
N THR A 171 14.72 -0.67 8.65
CA THR A 171 15.94 -0.51 9.45
C THR A 171 15.78 0.65 10.43
N ILE A 172 16.11 0.42 11.71
CA ILE A 172 16.28 1.47 12.71
C ILE A 172 17.69 2.02 12.53
N LYS A 173 17.78 3.31 12.22
CA LYS A 173 19.04 4.04 12.13
C LYS A 173 19.18 4.95 13.34
#